data_AF-A0A0G1B4G6-F1
#
_entry.id   AF-A0A0G1B4G6-F1
#
_cell.length_a   1.000
_cell.length_b   1.000
_cell.length_c   1.000
_cell.angle_alpha   90.00
_cell.angle_beta   90.00
_cell.angle_gamma   90.00
#
_symmetry.space_group_name_H-M   'P 1'
#
loop_
_entity.id
_entity.type
_entity.pdbx_description
1 polymer ?
#
loop_
_entity_poly.entity_id
_entity_poly.type
_entity_poly.pdbx_seq_one_letter_code
_entity_poly.pdbx_strand_id
1 'polypeptide(L)'
;MIISKNRHFTLASYLFAALFCSTQADALHIGTFNNSGSWKGVTLNFDTNTTNNTGEIIAEESLTLLAREELSGNGLLEAPVINISTKTFAFTGIIRCSGTCTIETQTPFDHAMFTKEGTGEFIFKVSTPNTTTPLVNTQIPAAIRALCHNR
;
A
#
# COMPACT_ATOMS: atom_id res chain seq x y z
N MET A 1 38.98 -40.71 -19.80
CA MET A 1 39.08 -40.01 -18.50
C MET A 1 40.57 -39.91 -18.19
N ILE A 2 41.30 -38.78 -18.23
CA ILE A 2 41.11 -37.31 -18.23
C ILE A 2 42.32 -36.71 -18.99
N ILE A 3 42.21 -35.62 -19.75
CA ILE A 3 43.30 -34.62 -20.04
C ILE A 3 42.62 -33.25 -20.34
N SER A 4 42.65 -32.22 -19.47
CA SER A 4 43.64 -31.14 -19.23
C SER A 4 43.63 -29.92 -20.19
N LYS A 5 43.49 -28.71 -19.60
CA LYS A 5 44.12 -27.37 -19.88
C LYS A 5 43.31 -26.30 -19.11
N ASN A 6 43.72 -25.71 -17.99
CA ASN A 6 44.89 -24.89 -17.65
C ASN A 6 44.92 -23.53 -18.40
N ARG A 7 44.51 -22.44 -17.73
CA ARG A 7 45.34 -21.24 -17.43
C ARG A 7 44.51 -20.01 -17.00
N HIS A 8 44.88 -19.48 -15.83
CA HIS A 8 44.99 -18.07 -15.40
C HIS A 8 44.00 -17.02 -15.94
N PHE A 9 43.22 -16.41 -15.04
CA PHE A 9 42.62 -15.09 -15.24
C PHE A 9 43.15 -14.15 -14.15
N THR A 10 44.07 -13.25 -14.53
CA THR A 10 44.62 -12.22 -13.66
C THR A 10 44.05 -10.85 -14.06
N LEU A 11 43.25 -10.30 -13.16
CA LEU A 11 42.93 -8.91 -12.82
C LEU A 11 43.36 -7.76 -13.77
N ALA A 12 42.40 -6.93 -14.18
CA ALA A 12 42.56 -5.47 -14.22
C ALA A 12 41.20 -4.76 -14.17
N SER A 13 41.00 -4.03 -13.07
CA SER A 13 39.87 -3.20 -12.68
C SER A 13 39.60 -2.04 -13.65
N TYR A 14 38.35 -1.84 -14.08
CA TYR A 14 37.75 -0.51 -14.31
C TYR A 14 36.24 -0.56 -14.06
N LEU A 15 35.89 -0.13 -12.85
CA LEU A 15 34.75 0.69 -12.47
C LEU A 15 33.79 1.09 -13.62
N PHE A 16 32.64 0.42 -13.70
CA PHE A 16 31.37 1.11 -13.99
C PHE A 16 30.30 0.46 -13.11
N ALA A 17 30.08 1.07 -11.95
CA ALA A 17 28.95 0.80 -11.09
C ALA A 17 27.68 1.26 -11.83
N ALA A 18 27.07 0.37 -12.60
CA ALA A 18 25.64 0.45 -12.85
C ALA A 18 24.95 -0.33 -11.73
N LEU A 19 24.86 0.36 -10.60
CA LEU A 19 24.04 0.02 -9.45
C LEU A 19 22.57 0.03 -9.90
N PHE A 20 22.08 -1.08 -10.44
CA PHE A 20 20.63 -1.30 -10.51
C PHE A 20 20.17 -1.80 -9.13
N CYS A 21 20.20 -0.90 -8.16
CA CYS A 21 19.43 -1.05 -6.94
C CYS A 21 18.01 -0.59 -7.26
N SER A 22 17.20 -1.49 -7.79
CA SER A 22 15.74 -1.33 -7.75
C SER A 22 15.18 -2.39 -6.81
N THR A 23 15.29 -2.16 -5.50
CA THR A 23 14.49 -2.86 -4.50
C THR A 23 13.07 -2.29 -4.46
N GLN A 24 12.47 -2.04 -5.62
CA GLN A 24 11.04 -1.78 -5.69
C GLN A 24 10.39 -3.15 -5.78
N ALA A 25 10.00 -3.69 -4.62
CA ALA A 25 8.95 -4.68 -4.61
C ALA A 25 7.71 -3.94 -5.14
N ASP A 26 7.41 -4.14 -6.42
CA ASP A 26 6.14 -3.68 -6.98
C ASP A 26 5.03 -4.34 -6.15
N ALA A 27 4.39 -3.55 -5.30
CA ALA A 27 3.24 -4.01 -4.55
C ALA A 27 2.19 -4.46 -5.56
N LEU A 28 1.71 -5.69 -5.41
CA LEU A 28 0.61 -6.18 -6.23
C LEU A 28 -0.63 -5.35 -5.92
N HIS A 29 -0.96 -4.42 -6.81
CA HIS A 29 -2.18 -3.65 -6.74
C HIS A 29 -3.32 -4.42 -7.42
N ILE A 30 -4.42 -4.59 -6.69
CA ILE A 30 -5.62 -5.30 -7.16
C ILE A 30 -6.70 -4.25 -7.43
N GLY A 31 -7.39 -4.34 -8.58
CA GLY A 31 -8.50 -3.42 -8.85
C GLY A 31 -9.59 -3.52 -7.77
N THR A 32 -10.18 -4.69 -7.63
CA THR A 32 -11.23 -4.96 -6.65
C THR A 32 -10.95 -6.26 -5.92
N PHE A 33 -11.03 -6.22 -4.58
CA PHE A 33 -10.96 -7.38 -3.73
C PHE A 33 -12.32 -7.63 -3.07
N ASN A 34 -12.91 -8.81 -3.33
CA ASN A 34 -14.16 -9.24 -2.72
C ASN A 34 -13.89 -10.46 -1.85
N ASN A 35 -14.22 -10.36 -0.56
CA ASN A 35 -14.15 -11.48 0.36
C ASN A 35 -15.52 -11.80 0.96
N SER A 36 -16.00 -13.02 0.75
CA SER A 36 -17.16 -13.61 1.41
C SER A 36 -16.81 -14.87 2.22
N GLY A 37 -15.54 -15.27 2.24
CA GLY A 37 -15.03 -16.45 2.94
C GLY A 37 -14.21 -16.08 4.17
N SER A 38 -13.17 -16.86 4.48
CA SER A 38 -12.26 -16.57 5.61
C SER A 38 -10.83 -16.51 5.10
N TRP A 39 -10.17 -15.38 5.35
CA TRP A 39 -8.76 -15.15 5.06
C TRP A 39 -8.01 -15.05 6.37
N LYS A 40 -7.02 -15.91 6.57
CA LYS A 40 -6.22 -15.97 7.80
C LYS A 40 -4.74 -15.93 7.47
N GLY A 41 -3.96 -15.21 8.28
CA GLY A 41 -2.51 -15.16 8.14
C GLY A 41 -1.86 -14.50 9.35
N VAL A 42 -0.53 -14.43 9.36
CA VAL A 42 0.20 -13.74 10.44
C VAL A 42 0.15 -12.23 10.22
N THR A 43 0.62 -11.79 9.05
CA THR A 43 0.50 -10.42 8.57
C THR A 43 -0.19 -10.43 7.21
N LEU A 44 -1.19 -9.57 7.05
CA LEU A 44 -1.95 -9.41 5.81
C LEU A 44 -1.83 -7.98 5.30
N ASN A 45 -1.49 -7.82 4.02
CA ASN A 45 -1.41 -6.52 3.35
C ASN A 45 -2.19 -6.56 2.04
N PHE A 46 -3.16 -5.67 1.89
CA PHE A 46 -3.95 -5.54 0.68
C PHE A 46 -3.81 -4.11 0.13
N ASP A 47 -3.30 -3.99 -1.10
CA ASP A 47 -3.36 -2.75 -1.89
C ASP A 47 -4.40 -2.92 -2.99
N THR A 48 -5.52 -2.21 -2.84
CA THR A 48 -6.67 -2.32 -3.73
C THR A 48 -7.22 -0.95 -4.12
N ASN A 49 -7.99 -0.85 -5.21
CA ASN A 49 -8.84 0.35 -5.37
C ASN A 49 -10.07 0.23 -4.48
N THR A 50 -10.76 -0.90 -4.56
CA THR A 50 -11.94 -1.17 -3.75
C THR A 50 -11.84 -2.50 -3.02
N THR A 51 -12.29 -2.51 -1.78
CA THR A 51 -12.39 -3.72 -0.95
C THR A 51 -13.81 -3.86 -0.44
N ASN A 52 -14.44 -5.01 -0.72
CA ASN A 52 -15.71 -5.40 -0.11
C ASN A 52 -15.50 -6.68 0.71
N ASN A 53 -15.64 -6.57 2.02
CA ASN A 53 -15.50 -7.69 2.95
C ASN A 53 -16.83 -8.00 3.65
N THR A 54 -17.47 -9.10 3.25
CA THR A 54 -18.65 -9.68 3.92
C THR A 54 -18.32 -10.95 4.71
N GLY A 55 -17.10 -11.49 4.54
CA GLY A 55 -16.57 -12.62 5.28
C GLY A 55 -15.63 -12.20 6.44
N GLU A 56 -14.60 -13.00 6.69
CA GLU A 56 -13.60 -12.77 7.74
C GLU A 56 -12.22 -12.50 7.14
N ILE A 57 -11.53 -11.50 7.70
CA ILE A 57 -10.10 -11.26 7.49
C ILE A 57 -9.46 -11.20 8.87
N ILE A 58 -8.66 -12.20 9.20
CA ILE A 58 -8.05 -12.37 10.52
C ILE A 58 -6.53 -12.43 10.35
N ALA A 59 -5.81 -11.50 10.98
CA ALA A 59 -4.36 -11.51 11.06
C ALA A 59 -3.90 -11.71 12.52
N GLU A 60 -2.90 -12.57 12.73
CA GLU A 60 -2.38 -12.83 14.09
C GLU A 60 -1.56 -11.66 14.63
N GLU A 61 -0.92 -10.87 13.78
CA GLU A 61 -0.07 -9.74 14.16
C GLU A 61 -0.59 -8.42 13.59
N SER A 62 -0.75 -8.34 12.26
CA SER A 62 -1.11 -7.07 11.62
C SER A 62 -1.93 -7.22 10.34
N LEU A 63 -2.88 -6.30 10.18
CA LEU A 63 -3.68 -6.13 8.97
C LEU A 63 -3.48 -4.72 8.42
N THR A 64 -2.99 -4.62 7.18
CA THR A 64 -2.93 -3.37 6.43
C THR A 64 -3.90 -3.44 5.25
N LEU A 65 -4.82 -2.49 5.18
CA LEU A 65 -5.79 -2.34 4.10
C LEU A 65 -5.61 -0.95 3.48
N LEU A 66 -5.00 -0.91 2.30
CA LEU A 66 -4.95 0.28 1.46
C LEU A 66 -6.02 0.14 0.37
N ALA A 67 -7.21 0.69 0.61
CA ALA A 67 -8.34 0.67 -0.32
C ALA A 67 -8.52 2.08 -0.92
N ARG A 68 -7.83 2.37 -2.02
CA ARG A 68 -7.61 3.74 -2.53
C ARG A 68 -8.91 4.54 -2.76
N GLU A 69 -10.01 3.88 -3.12
CA GLU A 69 -11.31 4.51 -3.33
C GLU A 69 -12.31 4.18 -2.22
N GLU A 70 -12.54 2.89 -1.93
CA GLU A 70 -13.59 2.50 -0.98
C GLU A 70 -13.27 1.20 -0.23
N LEU A 71 -13.50 1.23 1.08
CA LEU A 71 -13.65 0.04 1.91
C LEU A 71 -15.10 -0.11 2.37
N SER A 72 -15.75 -1.21 2.00
CA SER A 72 -17.14 -1.53 2.37
C SER A 72 -17.33 -2.99 2.75
N GLY A 73 -18.55 -3.34 3.14
CA GLY A 73 -18.94 -4.67 3.59
C GLY A 73 -19.31 -4.72 5.07
N ASN A 74 -19.77 -5.87 5.53
CA ASN A 74 -20.35 -6.09 6.86
C ASN A 74 -19.73 -7.28 7.61
N GLY A 75 -18.56 -7.74 7.16
CA GLY A 75 -17.85 -8.88 7.72
C GLY A 75 -17.05 -8.58 8.99
N LEU A 76 -16.01 -9.37 9.23
CA LEU A 76 -15.06 -9.21 10.33
C LEU A 76 -13.68 -8.80 9.81
N LEU A 77 -13.08 -7.79 10.44
CA LEU A 77 -11.66 -7.48 10.36
C LEU A 77 -11.05 -7.66 11.76
N GLU A 78 -10.06 -8.54 11.90
CA GLU A 78 -9.44 -8.83 13.19
C GLU A 78 -7.92 -8.87 13.10
N ALA A 79 -7.24 -8.10 13.96
CA ALA A 79 -5.81 -8.20 14.22
C ALA A 79 -5.43 -7.41 15.47
N PRO A 80 -4.30 -7.70 16.14
CA PRO A 80 -3.77 -6.81 17.16
C PRO A 80 -3.52 -5.39 16.65
N VAL A 81 -2.94 -5.25 15.46
CA VAL A 81 -2.72 -3.95 14.80
C VAL A 81 -3.47 -3.91 13.47
N ILE A 82 -4.34 -2.90 13.30
CA ILE A 82 -5.08 -2.67 12.06
C ILE A 82 -4.75 -1.27 11.54
N ASN A 83 -4.31 -1.20 10.29
CA ASN A 83 -4.10 0.06 9.56
C ASN A 83 -4.98 0.07 8.32
N ILE A 84 -5.98 0.94 8.31
CA ILE A 84 -6.88 1.16 7.18
C ILE A 84 -6.61 2.54 6.61
N SER A 85 -6.35 2.61 5.31
CA SER A 85 -6.27 3.84 4.56
C SER A 85 -7.22 3.75 3.36
N THR A 86 -8.20 4.64 3.30
CA THR A 86 -9.17 4.68 2.21
C THR A 86 -9.61 6.09 1.91
N LYS A 87 -10.20 6.32 0.74
CA LYS A 87 -10.87 7.59 0.49
C LYS A 87 -12.24 7.61 1.16
N THR A 88 -13.06 6.61 0.87
CA THR A 88 -14.41 6.43 1.43
C THR A 88 -14.45 5.21 2.34
N PHE A 89 -14.81 5.42 3.61
CA PHE A 89 -15.05 4.33 4.54
C PHE A 89 -16.57 4.10 4.64
N ALA A 90 -17.02 2.91 4.22
CA ALA A 90 -18.42 2.47 4.20
C ALA A 90 -18.59 1.06 4.82
N PHE A 91 -17.59 0.60 5.58
CA PHE A 91 -17.63 -0.68 6.27
C PHE A 91 -18.58 -0.64 7.47
N THR A 92 -19.51 -1.58 7.56
CA THR A 92 -20.54 -1.65 8.61
C THR A 92 -20.43 -2.89 9.50
N GLY A 93 -19.35 -3.66 9.33
CA GLY A 93 -19.11 -4.90 10.05
C GLY A 93 -18.48 -4.71 11.42
N ILE A 94 -17.75 -5.73 11.85
CA ILE A 94 -17.01 -5.74 13.11
C ILE A 94 -15.54 -5.48 12.83
N ILE A 95 -14.95 -4.54 13.56
CA ILE A 95 -13.50 -4.35 13.64
C ILE A 95 -13.06 -4.72 15.05
N ARG A 96 -12.28 -5.78 15.17
CA ARG A 96 -11.75 -6.29 16.43
C ARG A 96 -10.24 -6.09 16.49
N CYS A 97 -9.77 -5.30 17.45
CA CYS A 97 -8.34 -5.20 17.70
C CYS A 97 -8.00 -5.13 19.18
N SER A 98 -6.84 -5.70 19.52
CA SER A 98 -6.32 -5.71 20.89
C SER A 98 -5.21 -4.68 21.14
N GLY A 99 -4.61 -4.14 20.07
CA GLY A 99 -3.56 -3.12 20.09
C GLY A 99 -4.02 -1.79 19.50
N THR A 100 -3.57 -1.43 18.29
CA THR A 100 -3.90 -0.14 17.67
C THR A 100 -4.70 -0.35 16.39
N CYS A 101 -5.86 0.30 16.30
CA CYS A 101 -6.69 0.39 15.12
C CYS A 101 -6.64 1.81 14.55
N THR A 102 -5.91 2.04 13.48
CA THR A 102 -5.92 3.33 12.77
C THR A 102 -6.82 3.23 11.54
N ILE A 103 -7.78 4.15 11.44
CA ILE A 103 -8.62 4.34 10.25
C ILE A 103 -8.37 5.74 9.73
N GLU A 104 -7.71 5.82 8.58
CA GLU A 104 -7.46 7.06 7.85
C GLU A 104 -8.37 7.13 6.62
N THR A 105 -9.13 8.22 6.54
CA THR A 105 -10.07 8.46 5.43
C THR A 105 -9.82 9.80 4.75
N GLN A 106 -10.34 9.98 3.54
CA GLN A 106 -10.42 11.30 2.91
C GLN A 106 -11.78 11.97 3.09
N THR A 107 -12.83 11.16 3.27
CA THR A 107 -14.18 11.64 3.58
C THR A 107 -14.52 11.39 5.04
N PRO A 108 -15.16 12.34 5.74
CA PRO A 108 -15.75 12.08 7.06
C PRO A 108 -16.75 10.92 7.00
N PHE A 109 -16.90 10.18 8.09
CA PHE A 109 -17.82 9.07 8.21
C PHE A 109 -18.39 8.97 9.63
N ASP A 110 -19.49 8.24 9.78
CA ASP A 110 -20.11 8.02 11.09
C ASP A 110 -19.42 6.86 11.81
N HIS A 111 -18.80 7.12 12.96
CA HIS A 111 -18.13 6.09 13.74
C HIS A 111 -19.10 5.08 14.38
N ALA A 112 -20.41 5.33 14.36
CA ALA A 112 -21.44 4.43 14.84
C ALA A 112 -21.87 3.39 13.79
N MET A 113 -21.42 3.52 12.53
CA MET A 113 -21.87 2.64 11.44
C MET A 113 -21.28 1.23 11.51
N PHE A 114 -20.27 0.99 12.34
CA PHE A 114 -19.59 -0.29 12.51
C PHE A 114 -19.39 -0.61 13.99
N THR A 115 -19.21 -1.89 14.30
CA THR A 115 -18.98 -2.35 15.66
C THR A 115 -17.48 -2.38 15.95
N LYS A 116 -17.09 -1.70 17.04
CA LYS A 116 -15.73 -1.72 17.57
C LYS A 116 -15.65 -2.77 18.68
N GLU A 117 -14.73 -3.71 18.56
CA GLU A 117 -14.49 -4.74 19.57
C GLU A 117 -13.01 -4.84 19.95
N GLY A 118 -12.76 -5.41 21.13
CA GLY A 118 -11.43 -5.63 21.67
C GLY A 118 -10.97 -4.54 22.63
N THR A 119 -9.74 -4.70 23.13
CA THR A 119 -9.13 -3.80 24.11
C THR A 119 -8.27 -2.71 23.48
N GLY A 120 -8.19 -2.68 22.15
CA GLY A 120 -7.31 -1.78 21.42
C GLY A 120 -7.81 -0.34 21.35
N GLU A 121 -6.88 0.56 21.06
CA GLU A 121 -7.16 1.98 20.83
C GLU A 121 -7.57 2.21 19.38
N PHE A 122 -8.70 2.90 19.18
CA PHE A 122 -9.16 3.33 17.86
C PHE A 122 -8.75 4.78 17.61
N ILE A 123 -7.98 4.99 16.55
CA ILE A 123 -7.49 6.29 16.09
C ILE A 123 -8.12 6.59 14.74
N PHE A 124 -8.85 7.69 14.66
CA PHE A 124 -9.52 8.14 13.44
C PHE A 124 -8.83 9.37 12.88
N LYS A 125 -8.47 9.34 11.60
CA LYS A 125 -7.84 10.45 10.89
C LYS A 125 -8.63 10.74 9.63
N VAL A 126 -8.90 12.01 9.37
CA VAL A 126 -9.43 12.47 8.09
C VAL A 126 -8.36 13.33 7.45
N SER A 127 -7.73 12.81 6.40
CA SER A 127 -6.72 13.51 5.61
C SER A 127 -7.42 14.11 4.40
N THR A 128 -7.51 15.44 4.34
CA THR A 128 -8.01 16.09 3.13
C THR A 128 -7.13 15.68 1.94
N PRO A 129 -7.71 15.33 0.77
CA PRO A 129 -6.89 15.08 -0.42
C PRO A 129 -6.01 16.31 -0.61
N ASN A 130 -4.69 16.10 -0.72
CA ASN A 130 -3.79 17.17 -1.10
C ASN A 130 -4.35 17.73 -2.40
N THR A 131 -4.94 18.93 -2.33
CA THR A 131 -5.17 19.76 -3.50
C THR A 131 -3.77 19.98 -4.04
N THR A 132 -3.37 19.17 -5.03
CA THR A 132 -2.29 19.54 -5.92
C THR A 132 -2.75 20.88 -6.49
N THR A 133 -2.24 21.96 -5.87
CA THR A 133 -2.30 23.29 -6.45
C THR A 133 -1.93 23.07 -7.90
N PRO A 134 -2.81 23.39 -8.88
CA PRO A 134 -2.41 23.27 -10.26
C PRO A 134 -1.09 24.01 -10.36
N LEU A 135 -0.06 23.32 -10.84
CA LEU A 135 1.17 23.99 -11.25
C LEU A 135 0.70 25.07 -12.23
N VAL A 136 0.65 26.32 -11.74
CA VAL A 136 0.59 27.47 -12.61
C VAL A 136 1.82 27.28 -13.46
N ASN A 137 1.58 26.86 -14.70
CA ASN A 137 2.58 26.77 -15.73
C ASN A 137 3.10 28.20 -15.91
N THR A 138 4.08 28.59 -15.09
CA THR A 138 4.96 29.70 -15.38
C THR A 138 5.67 29.32 -16.65
N GLN A 139 5.03 29.72 -17.74
CA GLN A 139 5.54 29.90 -19.08
C GLN A 139 7.06 29.87 -19.08
N ILE A 140 7.62 28.72 -19.45
CA ILE A 140 9.06 28.57 -19.67
C ILE A 140 9.47 29.66 -20.66
N PRO A 141 10.34 30.61 -20.27
CA PRO A 141 10.86 31.58 -21.23
C PRO A 141 11.53 30.80 -22.37
N ALA A 142 11.28 31.21 -23.62
CA ALA A 142 11.70 30.52 -24.85
C ALA A 142 13.22 30.25 -24.98
N ALA A 143 14.04 30.63 -24.00
CA ALA A 143 15.48 30.40 -23.96
C ALA A 143 15.89 28.97 -23.59
N ILE A 144 15.01 28.14 -22.99
CA ILE A 144 15.33 26.73 -22.62
C ILE A 144 14.72 25.73 -23.62
N ARG A 145 14.79 26.02 -24.93
CA ARG A 145 14.39 25.06 -25.98
C ARG A 145 15.56 24.60 -26.86
N ALA A 146 16.79 24.98 -26.54
CA ALA A 146 17.95 24.80 -27.42
C ALA A 146 19.03 23.80 -26.92
N LEU A 147 18.75 22.96 -25.91
CA LEU A 147 19.78 22.05 -25.36
C LEU A 147 19.48 20.54 -25.47
N CYS A 148 18.38 20.14 -26.13
CA CYS A 148 18.09 18.72 -26.44
C CYS A 148 17.95 18.46 -27.95
N HIS A 149 18.73 19.17 -28.77
CA HIS A 149 18.94 18.87 -30.19
C HIS A 149 20.42 19.02 -30.52
N ASN A 150 21.25 18.17 -29.89
CA ASN A 150 22.53 17.78 -30.47
C ASN A 150 23.14 16.62 -29.67
N ARG A 151 22.77 15.40 -30.04
CA ARG A 151 23.66 14.27 -30.33
C ARG A 151 22.85 13.06 -30.76
#